data_AF-A0A5S4TBH3-F1
#
_entry.id   AF-A0A5S4TBH3-F1
#
_cell.length_a   1.000
_cell.length_b   1.000
_cell.length_c   1.000
_cell.angle_alpha   90.00
_cell.angle_beta   90.00
_cell.angle_gamma   90.00
#
_symmetry.space_group_name_H-M   'P 1'
#
loop_
_entity.id
_entity.type
_entity.pdbx_description
1 polymer ?
#
loop_
_entity_poly.entity_id
_entity_poly.type
_entity_poly.pdbx_seq_one_letter_code
_entity_poly.pdbx_strand_id
1 'polypeptide(L)'
;DFDNVTVVNEDILKVDLAQHIQNFKNPDLPIKVVANLPYYITTPILMHLIESGIPFSEFVVMMQKEVADRISAQPNTKAYGSLSIAVQYYMTAKVAFIVPRTVFVPAPNVDSAILKMVRHPEPAVVVEDENFFFKVSKA
;
A
#
# COMPACT_ATOMS: atom_id res chain seq x y z
N ASP A 1 -13.88 18.94 -17.96
CA ASP A 1 -12.94 17.91 -18.41
C ASP A 1 -11.54 18.25 -17.95
N PHE A 2 -10.85 17.28 -17.36
CA PHE A 2 -9.46 17.40 -16.93
C PHE A 2 -8.60 16.59 -17.90
N ASP A 3 -7.65 17.24 -18.58
CA ASP A 3 -6.79 16.64 -19.61
C ASP A 3 -5.65 15.77 -19.02
N ASN A 4 -5.52 15.79 -17.70
CA ASN A 4 -4.57 15.05 -16.89
C ASN A 4 -5.23 13.93 -16.06
N VAL A 5 -6.50 13.62 -16.32
CA VAL A 5 -7.24 12.55 -15.61
C VAL A 5 -7.70 11.50 -16.60
N THR A 6 -7.44 10.23 -16.27
CA THR A 6 -7.99 9.07 -16.98
C THR A 6 -8.75 8.22 -15.97
N VAL A 7 -9.97 7.81 -16.34
CA VAL A 7 -10.80 6.93 -15.51
C VAL A 7 -10.84 5.56 -16.13
N VAL A 8 -10.44 4.55 -15.36
CA VAL A 8 -10.50 3.14 -15.74
C VAL A 8 -11.57 2.47 -14.88
N ASN A 9 -12.58 1.87 -15.53
CA ASN A 9 -13.69 1.22 -14.85
C ASN A 9 -13.44 -0.29 -14.73
N GLU A 10 -12.48 -0.67 -13.90
CA GLU A 10 -12.06 -2.06 -13.71
C GLU A 10 -11.74 -2.34 -12.24
N ASP A 11 -11.74 -3.62 -11.89
CA ASP A 11 -11.29 -4.09 -10.57
C ASP A 11 -9.75 -4.02 -10.51
N ILE A 12 -9.22 -3.23 -9.58
CA ILE A 12 -7.77 -3.03 -9.42
C ILE A 12 -7.01 -4.34 -9.17
N LEU A 13 -7.68 -5.39 -8.67
CA LEU A 13 -7.07 -6.70 -8.44
C LEU A 13 -7.03 -7.58 -9.70
N LYS A 14 -7.63 -7.14 -10.81
CA LYS A 14 -7.77 -7.90 -12.07
C LYS A 14 -7.25 -7.15 -13.28
N VAL A 15 -7.18 -5.83 -13.21
CA VAL A 15 -6.74 -4.95 -14.29
C VAL A 15 -5.26 -5.18 -14.63
N ASP A 16 -4.90 -5.08 -15.91
CA ASP A 16 -3.49 -5.03 -16.32
C ASP A 16 -2.92 -3.64 -16.09
N LEU A 17 -2.47 -3.39 -14.85
CA LEU A 17 -1.96 -2.09 -14.44
C LEU A 17 -0.70 -1.69 -15.22
N ALA A 18 0.13 -2.66 -15.62
CA ALA A 18 1.34 -2.41 -16.40
C ALA A 18 0.99 -1.86 -17.79
N GLN A 19 -0.04 -2.40 -18.44
CA GLN A 19 -0.55 -1.89 -19.72
C GLN A 19 -1.06 -0.46 -19.59
N HIS A 20 -1.78 -0.11 -18.51
CA HIS A 20 -2.26 1.26 -18.32
C HIS A 20 -1.12 2.25 -18.05
N ILE A 21 -0.09 1.84 -17.29
CA ILE A 21 1.07 2.68 -17.00
C ILE A 21 1.86 3.02 -18.26
N GLN A 22 1.95 2.11 -19.24
CA GLN A 22 2.61 2.38 -20.52
C GLN A 22 1.96 3.55 -21.29
N ASN A 23 0.69 3.85 -21.03
CA ASN A 23 -0.03 4.96 -21.66
C ASN A 23 0.14 6.29 -20.90
N PHE A 24 0.95 6.35 -19.84
CA PHE A 24 1.20 7.59 -19.11
C PHE A 24 1.96 8.59 -19.99
N LYS A 25 1.54 9.86 -19.96
CA LYS A 25 2.18 10.94 -20.73
C LYS A 25 3.64 11.19 -20.33
N ASN A 26 4.02 10.84 -19.09
CA ASN A 26 5.33 11.09 -18.50
C ASN A 26 5.95 9.79 -17.93
N PRO A 27 6.39 8.86 -18.77
CA PRO A 27 6.82 7.52 -18.34
C PRO A 27 8.08 7.51 -17.46
N ASP A 28 8.93 8.54 -17.57
CA ASP A 28 10.19 8.64 -16.82
C ASP A 28 10.02 9.18 -15.39
N LEU A 29 8.82 9.66 -15.03
CA LEU A 29 8.58 10.20 -13.69
C LEU A 29 8.26 9.08 -12.69
N PRO A 30 8.68 9.24 -11.41
CA PRO A 30 8.33 8.28 -10.37
C PRO A 30 6.81 8.13 -10.22
N ILE A 31 6.35 6.88 -10.19
CA ILE A 31 4.93 6.57 -10.03
C ILE A 31 4.58 6.59 -8.54
N LYS A 32 3.46 7.22 -8.20
CA LYS A 32 2.94 7.29 -6.82
C LYS A 32 1.51 6.77 -6.78
N VAL A 33 1.18 6.10 -5.68
CA VAL A 33 -0.19 5.64 -5.42
C VAL A 33 -0.80 6.52 -4.34
N VAL A 34 -1.93 7.17 -4.66
CA VAL A 34 -2.70 7.95 -3.70
C VAL A 34 -4.13 7.43 -3.72
N ALA A 35 -4.63 6.95 -2.58
CA ALA A 35 -5.95 6.33 -2.55
C ALA A 35 -6.58 6.41 -1.16
N ASN A 36 -7.91 6.47 -1.14
CA ASN A 36 -8.70 6.06 0.01
C ASN A 36 -9.16 4.62 -0.21
N LEU A 37 -8.53 3.67 0.48
CA LEU A 37 -8.75 2.25 0.22
C LEU A 37 -10.03 1.74 0.92
N PRO A 38 -10.85 0.93 0.24
CA PRO A 38 -11.99 0.27 0.86
C PRO A 38 -11.51 -0.73 1.91
N TYR A 39 -12.06 -0.63 3.13
CA TYR A 39 -11.50 -1.29 4.31
C TYR A 39 -11.39 -2.81 4.20
N TYR A 40 -12.39 -3.46 3.60
CA TYR A 40 -12.50 -4.92 3.56
C TYR A 40 -11.47 -5.61 2.63
N ILE A 41 -10.84 -4.87 1.72
CA ILE A 41 -9.84 -5.39 0.75
C ILE A 41 -8.53 -4.58 0.75
N THR A 42 -8.30 -3.74 1.77
CA THR A 42 -7.08 -2.93 1.90
C THR A 42 -5.81 -3.77 1.73
N THR A 43 -5.69 -4.86 2.50
CA THR A 43 -4.49 -5.71 2.49
C THR A 43 -4.27 -6.40 1.13
N PRO A 44 -5.28 -7.07 0.53
CA PRO A 44 -5.15 -7.59 -0.83
C PRO A 44 -4.70 -6.56 -1.87
N ILE A 45 -5.30 -5.36 -1.88
CA ILE A 45 -4.91 -4.29 -2.82
C ILE A 45 -3.46 -3.88 -2.59
N LEU A 46 -3.09 -3.62 -1.35
CA LEU A 46 -1.75 -3.15 -1.02
C LEU A 46 -0.68 -4.18 -1.42
N MET A 47 -0.89 -5.45 -1.07
CA MET A 47 0.05 -6.51 -1.43
C MET A 47 0.11 -6.72 -2.94
N HIS A 48 -1.03 -6.71 -3.63
CA HIS A 48 -1.06 -6.80 -5.09
C HIS A 48 -0.22 -5.70 -5.76
N LEU A 49 -0.33 -4.45 -5.30
CA LEU A 49 0.45 -3.33 -5.85
C LEU A 49 1.94 -3.42 -5.51
N ILE A 50 2.30 -3.79 -4.28
CA ILE A 50 3.69 -3.92 -3.86
C ILE A 50 4.40 -5.07 -4.59
N GLU A 51 3.73 -6.21 -4.73
CA GLU A 51 4.25 -7.44 -5.35
C GLU A 51 4.17 -7.43 -6.89
N SER A 52 3.50 -6.44 -7.50
CA SER A 52 3.30 -6.34 -8.96
C SER A 52 4.58 -6.20 -9.80
N GLY A 53 5.72 -5.91 -9.17
CA GLY A 53 6.97 -5.56 -9.86
C GLY A 53 7.01 -4.15 -10.44
N ILE A 54 5.90 -3.40 -10.39
CA ILE A 54 5.85 -2.00 -10.82
C ILE A 54 6.70 -1.14 -9.85
N PRO A 55 7.58 -0.25 -10.34
CA PRO A 55 8.48 0.54 -9.51
C PRO A 55 7.78 1.76 -8.89
N PHE A 56 6.72 1.52 -8.13
CA PHE A 56 6.07 2.55 -7.33
C PHE A 56 7.06 3.15 -6.32
N SER A 57 7.26 4.46 -6.38
CA SER A 57 8.17 5.18 -5.50
C SER A 57 7.57 5.43 -4.12
N GLU A 58 6.26 5.69 -4.07
CA GLU A 58 5.58 6.14 -2.86
C GLU A 58 4.10 5.77 -2.88
N PHE A 59 3.58 5.42 -1.70
CA PHE A 59 2.16 5.22 -1.45
C PHE A 59 1.73 6.21 -0.36
N VAL A 60 0.65 6.94 -0.60
CA VAL A 60 -0.03 7.77 0.41
C VAL A 60 -1.48 7.32 0.44
N VAL A 61 -1.78 6.40 1.34
CA VAL A 61 -3.05 5.68 1.34
C VAL A 61 -3.79 5.86 2.65
N MET A 62 -5.10 6.05 2.57
CA MET A 62 -5.99 6.01 3.72
C MET A 62 -6.54 4.61 3.92
N MET A 63 -6.56 4.18 5.18
CA MET A 63 -7.13 2.91 5.61
C MET A 63 -7.59 2.99 7.06
N GLN A 64 -8.21 1.91 7.58
CA GLN A 64 -8.50 1.81 9.01
C GLN A 64 -7.23 1.96 9.85
N LYS A 65 -7.34 2.68 10.97
CA LYS A 65 -6.20 2.95 11.86
C LYS A 65 -5.50 1.67 12.31
N GLU A 66 -6.24 0.62 12.67
CA GLU A 66 -5.67 -0.66 13.11
C GLU A 66 -4.77 -1.31 12.03
N VAL A 67 -5.16 -1.22 10.76
CA VAL A 67 -4.36 -1.76 9.65
C VAL A 67 -3.09 -0.94 9.46
N ALA A 68 -3.18 0.40 9.53
CA ALA A 68 -2.01 1.28 9.47
C ALA A 68 -1.05 1.03 10.64
N ASP A 69 -1.57 0.81 11.85
CA ASP A 69 -0.79 0.47 13.03
C ASP A 69 -0.06 -0.86 12.82
N ARG A 70 -0.70 -1.88 12.24
CA ARG A 70 -0.07 -3.17 11.92
C ARG A 70 1.02 -3.04 10.87
N ILE A 71 0.80 -2.27 9.81
CA ILE A 71 1.80 -2.08 8.75
C ILE A 71 3.05 -1.34 9.27
N SER A 72 2.85 -0.32 10.12
CA SER A 72 3.94 0.50 10.67
C SER A 72 4.52 -0.03 11.99
N ALA A 73 4.01 -1.16 12.48
CA ALA A 73 4.40 -1.76 13.75
C ALA A 73 5.89 -2.08 13.80
N GLN A 74 6.51 -1.88 14.96
CA GLN A 74 7.89 -2.27 15.23
C GLN A 74 7.94 -3.68 15.83
N PRO A 75 9.08 -4.41 15.71
CA PRO A 75 9.28 -5.67 16.41
C PRO A 75 9.01 -5.56 17.91
N ASN A 76 8.59 -6.66 18.54
CA ASN A 76 8.20 -6.70 19.96
C ASN A 76 6.97 -5.85 20.34
N THR A 77 6.08 -5.57 19.38
CA THR A 77 4.78 -4.94 19.65
C THR A 77 3.63 -5.89 19.32
N LYS A 78 2.48 -5.72 19.98
CA LYS A 78 1.29 -6.56 19.77
C LYS A 78 0.76 -6.49 18.32
N ALA A 79 0.96 -5.37 17.64
CA ALA A 79 0.49 -5.17 16.27
C ALA A 79 1.45 -5.73 15.21
N TYR A 80 2.67 -6.11 15.60
CA TYR A 80 3.69 -6.62 14.69
C TYR A 80 3.35 -8.04 14.23
N GLY A 81 3.48 -8.29 12.93
CA GLY A 81 3.27 -9.62 12.36
C GLY A 81 3.60 -9.68 10.88
N SER A 82 3.03 -10.68 10.20
CA SER A 82 3.30 -10.97 8.78
C SER A 82 3.07 -9.77 7.85
N LEU A 83 2.02 -8.98 8.09
CA LEU A 83 1.74 -7.77 7.30
C LEU A 83 2.80 -6.68 7.50
N SER A 84 3.31 -6.52 8.72
CA SER A 84 4.41 -5.60 9.02
C SER A 84 5.63 -6.01 8.20
N ILE A 85 6.02 -7.28 8.26
CA ILE A 85 7.17 -7.83 7.54
C ILE A 85 6.99 -7.67 6.02
N ALA A 86 5.82 -8.04 5.48
CA ALA A 86 5.56 -8.02 4.05
C ALA A 86 5.68 -6.61 3.45
N VAL A 87 5.16 -5.59 4.13
CA VAL A 87 5.28 -4.22 3.64
C VAL A 87 6.67 -3.65 3.93
N GLN A 88 7.19 -3.86 5.14
CA GLN A 88 8.46 -3.26 5.56
C GLN A 88 9.67 -3.81 4.80
N TYR A 89 9.56 -5.03 4.27
CA TYR A 89 10.55 -5.62 3.37
C TYR A 89 10.78 -4.76 2.13
N TYR A 90 9.71 -4.24 1.51
CA TYR A 90 9.79 -3.44 0.29
C TYR A 90 9.84 -1.93 0.54
N MET A 91 9.25 -1.46 1.64
CA MET A 91 9.02 -0.03 1.87
C MET A 91 9.23 0.39 3.33
N THR A 92 9.70 1.62 3.56
CA THR A 92 9.47 2.27 4.85
C THR A 92 7.99 2.58 5.01
N ALA A 93 7.44 2.51 6.23
CA ALA A 93 6.04 2.82 6.50
C ALA A 93 5.89 3.72 7.72
N LYS A 94 5.18 4.84 7.58
CA LYS A 94 4.94 5.80 8.67
C LYS A 94 3.52 6.34 8.62
N VAL A 95 2.85 6.34 9.77
CA VAL A 95 1.56 7.03 9.94
C VAL A 95 1.82 8.54 9.84
N ALA A 96 1.22 9.18 8.84
CA ALA A 96 1.34 10.62 8.64
C ALA A 96 0.43 11.37 9.62
N PHE A 97 -0.85 11.00 9.68
CA PHE A 97 -1.82 11.52 10.64
C PHE A 97 -3.07 10.62 10.72
N ILE A 98 -3.82 10.78 11.81
CA ILE A 98 -5.10 10.11 12.04
C ILE A 98 -6.22 10.95 11.43
N VAL A 99 -7.18 10.28 10.80
CA VAL A 99 -8.37 10.89 10.21
C VAL A 99 -9.58 10.45 11.04
N PRO A 100 -10.22 11.37 11.78
CA PRO A 100 -11.38 11.04 12.60
C PRO A 100 -12.54 10.52 11.73
N ARG A 101 -13.27 9.51 12.20
CA ARG A 101 -14.45 8.98 11.49
C ARG A 101 -15.54 10.02 11.17
N THR A 102 -15.55 11.13 11.90
CA THR A 102 -16.56 12.20 11.77
C THR A 102 -16.49 12.97 10.47
N VAL A 103 -15.42 12.82 9.68
CA VAL A 103 -15.27 13.52 8.38
C VAL A 103 -15.87 12.73 7.20
N PHE A 104 -16.44 11.54 7.44
CA PHE A 104 -17.03 10.68 6.41
C PHE A 104 -18.56 10.64 6.47
N VAL A 105 -19.18 10.38 5.32
CA VAL A 105 -20.63 10.18 5.18
C VAL A 105 -20.90 8.94 4.31
N PRO A 106 -21.52 7.86 4.84
CA PRO A 106 -21.80 7.63 6.26
C PRO A 106 -20.50 7.47 7.08
N ALA A 107 -20.58 7.79 8.37
CA ALA A 107 -19.43 7.64 9.25
C ALA A 107 -19.09 6.15 9.48
N PRO A 108 -17.81 5.74 9.35
CA PRO A 108 -17.39 4.39 9.69
C PRO A 108 -17.38 4.17 11.21
N ASN A 109 -17.32 2.91 11.62
CA ASN A 109 -17.28 2.53 13.04
C ASN A 109 -15.95 2.87 13.73
N VAL A 110 -14.87 3.02 12.96
CA VAL A 110 -13.49 3.20 13.44
C VAL A 110 -12.84 4.40 12.78
N ASP A 111 -11.82 4.96 13.43
CA ASP A 111 -10.99 6.00 12.83
C ASP A 111 -10.11 5.43 11.70
N SER A 112 -9.73 6.34 10.79
CA SER A 112 -8.79 6.08 9.71
C SER A 112 -7.42 6.64 10.02
N ALA A 113 -6.43 6.24 9.24
CA ALA A 113 -5.11 6.84 9.22
C ALA A 113 -4.62 7.00 7.79
N ILE A 114 -3.89 8.08 7.54
CA ILE A 114 -3.07 8.23 6.33
C ILE A 114 -1.71 7.60 6.61
N LEU A 115 -1.38 6.58 5.82
CA LEU A 115 -0.09 5.92 5.86
C LEU A 115 0.73 6.36 4.64
N LYS A 116 1.93 6.88 4.92
CA LYS A 116 2.95 7.15 3.90
C LYS A 116 3.93 5.98 3.88
N MET A 117 4.10 5.38 2.71
CA MET A 117 5.10 4.34 2.47
C MET A 117 6.02 4.75 1.34
N VAL A 118 7.33 4.58 1.52
CA VAL A 118 8.35 4.96 0.53
C VAL A 118 9.17 3.71 0.21
N ARG A 119 9.26 3.37 -1.07
CA ARG A 119 10.00 2.19 -1.52
C ARG A 119 11.47 2.32 -1.19
N HIS A 120 12.06 1.24 -0.71
CA HIS A 120 13.50 1.20 -0.52
C HIS A 120 14.23 1.12 -1.88
N PRO A 121 15.46 1.64 -1.98
CA PRO A 121 16.29 1.42 -3.17
C PRO A 121 16.57 -0.07 -3.42
N GLU A 122 16.76 -0.83 -2.33
CA GLU A 122 16.90 -2.28 -2.29
C GLU A 122 16.05 -2.82 -1.13
N PRO A 123 15.57 -4.08 -1.18
CA PRO A 123 14.80 -4.63 -0.07
C PRO A 123 15.51 -4.50 1.28
N ALA A 124 14.73 -4.39 2.37
CA ALA A 124 15.26 -4.15 3.71
C ALA A 124 16.30 -5.19 4.16
N VAL A 125 16.22 -6.41 3.62
CA VAL A 125 17.19 -7.48 3.77
C VAL A 125 17.31 -8.26 2.46
N VAL A 126 18.52 -8.65 2.08
CA VAL A 126 18.74 -9.58 0.98
C VAL A 126 18.50 -11.00 1.47
N VAL A 127 17.69 -11.75 0.74
CA VAL A 127 17.35 -13.15 1.05
C VAL A 127 17.62 -14.03 -0.17
N GLU A 128 17.92 -15.30 0.05
CA GLU A 128 18.15 -16.26 -1.04
C GLU A 128 16.86 -16.61 -1.79
N ASP A 129 15.73 -16.71 -1.07
CA ASP A 129 14.41 -17.02 -1.63
C ASP A 129 13.32 -16.20 -0.94
N GLU A 130 12.81 -15.18 -1.64
CA GLU A 130 11.72 -14.32 -1.15
C GLU A 130 10.43 -15.10 -0.89
N ASN A 131 10.11 -16.09 -1.73
CA ASN A 131 8.88 -16.89 -1.56
C ASN A 131 8.96 -17.70 -0.27
N PHE A 132 10.10 -18.33 -0.01
CA PHE A 132 10.33 -19.06 1.23
C PHE A 132 10.29 -18.14 2.45
N PHE A 133 10.94 -16.97 2.37
CA PHE A 133 10.93 -15.96 3.44
C PHE A 133 9.50 -15.57 3.82
N PHE A 134 8.66 -15.20 2.84
CA PHE A 134 7.28 -14.81 3.13
C PHE A 134 6.41 -15.99 3.59
N LYS A 135 6.67 -17.20 3.11
CA LYS A 135 5.98 -18.41 3.61
C LYS A 135 6.25 -18.62 5.10
N VAL A 136 7.50 -18.47 5.55
CA VAL A 136 7.86 -18.60 6.97
C VAL A 136 7.29 -17.45 7.80
N SER A 137 7.31 -16.21 7.30
CA SER A 137 6.76 -15.06 8.04
C SER A 137 5.24 -15.10 8.26
N LYS A 138 4.52 -15.91 7.48
CA LYS A 138 3.06 -16.10 7.54
C LYS A 138 2.66 -17.29 8.42
N ALA A 139 3.58 -18.20 8.71
CA ALA A 139 3.37 -19.40 9.53
C ALA A 139 3.37 -19.05 11.02
#